data_AF-A0A0P6YGP9-F1
#
_entry.id   AF-A0A0P6YGP9-F1
#
_cell.length_a   1.000
_cell.length_b   1.000
_cell.length_c   1.000
_cell.angle_alpha   90.00
_cell.angle_beta   90.00
_cell.angle_gamma   90.00
#
_symmetry.space_group_name_H-M   'P 1'
#
loop_
_entity.id
_entity.type
_entity.pdbx_description
1 polymer ?
#
loop_
_entity_poly.entity_id
_entity_poly.type
_entity_poly.pdbx_seq_one_letter_code
_entity_poly.pdbx_strand_id
1 'polypeptide(L)'
;MSFGVHNKFAYAITIILALILANAMFSPIVSWFKVKYDDVKYGRPRTMQTTAFVGHDETNGLPSHFVAMNMERRIVIVEMPGGDPAKARTIVGPYLFGAGEDLTPVSLRFADVNADQRLDMLVSVKQEEMVYINDASSNQFRMITSEELAKLQQ
;
A
#
# COMPACT_ATOMS: atom_id res chain seq x y z
N MET A 1 -2.40 64.39 12.65
CA MET A 1 -2.15 63.69 11.37
C MET A 1 -1.55 62.31 11.67
N SER A 2 -2.35 61.25 11.61
CA SER A 2 -1.90 59.85 11.81
C SER A 2 -2.21 59.06 10.53
N PHE A 3 -1.25 59.05 9.60
CA PHE A 3 -1.37 58.33 8.32
C PHE A 3 -0.47 57.06 8.27
N GLY A 4 0.13 56.64 9.39
CA GLY A 4 1.12 55.54 9.41
C GLY A 4 0.58 54.14 9.75
N VAL A 5 -0.67 54.01 10.21
CA VAL A 5 -1.21 52.73 10.73
C VAL A 5 -1.99 51.96 9.66
N HIS A 6 -2.68 52.64 8.73
CA HIS A 6 -3.50 52.01 7.69
C HIS A 6 -2.68 51.17 6.70
N ASN A 7 -1.45 51.58 6.38
CA ASN A 7 -0.61 50.86 5.43
C ASN A 7 -0.07 49.55 6.01
N LYS A 8 0.34 49.53 7.29
CA LYS A 8 0.89 48.33 7.93
C LYS A 8 -0.14 47.22 8.06
N PHE A 9 -1.39 47.56 8.36
CA PHE A 9 -2.51 46.61 8.39
C PHE A 9 -2.83 46.06 6.99
N ALA A 10 -2.85 46.93 5.97
CA ALA A 10 -3.04 46.51 4.60
C ALA A 10 -1.93 45.55 4.13
N TYR A 11 -0.65 45.88 4.40
CA TYR A 11 0.47 44.99 4.06
C TYR A 11 0.39 43.64 4.78
N ALA A 12 0.01 43.61 6.06
CA ALA A 12 -0.19 42.36 6.78
C ALA A 12 -1.29 41.49 6.14
N ILE A 13 -2.41 42.10 5.75
CA ILE A 13 -3.50 41.40 5.04
C ILE A 13 -3.03 40.89 3.67
N THR A 14 -2.29 41.68 2.91
CA THR A 14 -1.75 41.27 1.61
C THR A 14 -0.76 40.11 1.75
N ILE A 15 0.11 40.12 2.76
CA ILE A 15 1.05 39.02 3.03
C ILE A 15 0.30 37.74 3.40
N ILE A 16 -0.72 37.84 4.27
CA ILE A 16 -1.55 36.68 4.65
C ILE A 16 -2.28 36.11 3.42
N LEU A 17 -2.87 36.97 2.58
CA LEU A 17 -3.53 36.53 1.34
C LEU A 17 -2.55 35.89 0.36
N ALA A 18 -1.34 36.44 0.21
CA ALA A 18 -0.30 35.88 -0.64
C ALA A 18 0.17 34.51 -0.12
N LEU A 19 0.29 34.33 1.20
CA LEU A 19 0.63 33.04 1.81
C LEU A 19 -0.48 32.00 1.60
N ILE A 20 -1.75 32.40 1.72
CA ILE A 20 -2.91 31.52 1.46
C ILE A 20 -2.95 31.11 -0.02
N LEU A 21 -2.76 32.06 -0.94
CA LEU A 21 -2.69 31.79 -2.38
C LEU A 21 -1.51 30.89 -2.75
N ALA A 22 -0.33 31.15 -2.19
CA ALA A 22 0.85 30.32 -2.38
C ALA A 22 0.58 28.88 -1.91
N ASN A 23 0.00 28.71 -0.73
CA ASN A 23 -0.33 27.38 -0.20
C ASN A 23 -1.39 26.65 -1.04
N ALA A 24 -2.42 27.37 -1.51
CA ALA A 24 -3.47 26.84 -2.37
C ALA A 24 -2.95 26.37 -3.73
N MET A 25 -1.96 27.07 -4.31
CA MET A 25 -1.33 26.68 -5.57
C MET A 25 -0.26 25.59 -5.39
N PHE A 26 0.41 25.52 -4.24
CA PHE A 26 1.47 24.55 -4.00
C PHE A 26 0.95 23.12 -3.80
N SER A 27 -0.18 22.98 -3.10
CA SER A 27 -0.81 21.68 -2.81
C SER A 27 -1.14 20.82 -4.05
N PRO A 28 -1.82 21.33 -5.10
CA PRO A 28 -2.14 20.53 -6.29
C PRO A 28 -0.90 20.11 -7.10
N ILE A 29 0.15 20.93 -7.11
CA ILE A 29 1.41 20.62 -7.79
C ILE A 29 2.11 19.44 -7.11
N VAL A 30 2.21 19.45 -5.77
CA VAL A 30 2.82 18.35 -5.00
C VAL A 30 2.03 17.04 -5.19
N SER A 31 0.71 17.11 -5.20
CA SER A 31 -0.15 15.95 -5.47
C SER A 31 0.08 15.38 -6.88
N TRP A 32 0.11 16.24 -7.91
CA TRP A 32 0.40 15.83 -9.28
C TRP A 32 1.78 15.18 -9.42
N PHE A 33 2.81 15.74 -8.78
CA PHE A 33 4.14 15.16 -8.77
C PHE A 33 4.20 13.79 -8.11
N LYS A 34 3.56 13.61 -6.95
CA LYS A 34 3.47 12.29 -6.29
C LYS A 34 2.80 11.26 -7.19
N VAL A 35 1.68 11.62 -7.80
CA VAL A 35 0.98 10.73 -8.74
C VAL A 35 1.87 10.35 -9.91
N LYS A 36 2.54 11.32 -10.54
CA LYS A 36 3.45 11.02 -11.67
C LYS A 36 4.64 10.17 -11.28
N TYR A 37 5.23 10.40 -10.11
CA TYR A 37 6.32 9.58 -9.59
C TYR A 37 5.87 8.14 -9.35
N ASP A 38 4.71 7.97 -8.69
CA ASP A 38 4.14 6.66 -8.45
C ASP A 38 3.73 5.95 -9.75
N ASP A 39 3.24 6.68 -10.75
CA ASP A 39 2.91 6.13 -12.08
C ASP A 39 4.15 5.53 -12.75
N VAL A 40 5.31 6.19 -12.63
CA VAL A 40 6.58 5.68 -13.17
C VAL A 40 7.05 4.45 -12.40
N LYS A 41 6.92 4.45 -11.08
CA LYS A 41 7.43 3.38 -10.21
C LYS A 41 6.55 2.13 -10.20
N TYR A 42 5.23 2.30 -10.24
CA TYR A 42 4.25 1.23 -10.02
C TYR A 42 3.32 0.99 -11.23
N GLY A 43 3.32 1.87 -12.23
CA GLY A 43 2.40 1.80 -13.36
C GLY A 43 0.95 2.19 -13.02
N ARG A 44 0.08 2.11 -14.03
CA ARG A 44 -1.39 2.20 -13.89
C ARG A 44 -2.03 0.98 -14.57
N PRO A 45 -2.70 0.06 -13.84
CA PRO A 45 -2.93 0.04 -12.39
C PRO A 45 -1.64 -0.12 -11.57
N ARG A 46 -1.63 0.35 -10.31
CA ARG A 46 -0.46 0.27 -9.43
C ARG A 46 -0.18 -1.19 -9.12
N THR A 47 0.90 -1.71 -9.69
CA THR A 47 1.31 -3.10 -9.57
C THR A 47 2.69 -3.18 -8.93
N MET A 48 2.92 -4.23 -8.16
CA MET A 48 4.25 -4.63 -7.73
C MET A 48 4.42 -6.12 -7.96
N GLN A 49 5.68 -6.52 -8.12
CA GLN A 49 6.04 -7.92 -8.25
C GLN A 49 7.15 -8.24 -7.27
N THR A 50 7.11 -9.43 -6.69
CA THR A 50 8.16 -9.92 -5.80
C THR A 50 8.16 -11.44 -5.81
N THR A 51 9.24 -12.03 -5.30
CA THR A 51 9.38 -13.48 -5.12
C THR A 51 9.73 -13.79 -3.67
N ALA A 52 9.31 -14.95 -3.17
CA ALA A 52 9.65 -15.41 -1.84
C ALA A 52 9.56 -16.95 -1.75
N PHE A 53 10.36 -17.56 -0.87
CA PHE A 53 10.24 -18.97 -0.52
C PHE A 53 9.27 -19.12 0.66
N VAL A 54 8.02 -19.43 0.36
CA VAL A 54 6.92 -19.53 1.34
C VAL A 54 6.46 -20.98 1.55
N GLY A 55 7.10 -21.95 0.90
CA GLY A 55 6.78 -23.38 1.02
C GLY A 55 5.63 -23.84 0.13
N HIS A 56 5.24 -23.07 -0.89
CA HIS A 56 4.13 -23.39 -1.79
C HIS A 56 4.63 -23.95 -3.13
N ASP A 57 4.63 -25.28 -3.29
CA ASP A 57 5.04 -25.98 -4.52
C ASP A 57 6.47 -25.64 -5.01
N GLU A 58 7.36 -25.27 -4.08
CA GLU A 58 8.73 -24.82 -4.35
C GLU A 58 9.74 -25.98 -4.46
N THR A 59 9.25 -27.20 -4.70
CA THR A 59 10.07 -28.44 -4.71
C THR A 59 11.15 -28.44 -5.80
N ASN A 60 10.96 -27.65 -6.86
CA ASN A 60 11.92 -27.48 -7.95
C ASN A 60 13.01 -26.43 -7.65
N GLY A 61 13.05 -25.88 -6.43
CA GLY A 61 14.00 -24.84 -6.02
C GLY A 61 13.68 -23.45 -6.58
N LEU A 62 12.52 -23.28 -7.20
CA LEU A 62 12.02 -21.99 -7.68
C LEU A 62 11.14 -21.34 -6.60
N PRO A 63 11.29 -20.04 -6.33
CA PRO A 63 10.45 -19.35 -5.36
C PRO A 63 9.03 -19.13 -5.91
N SER A 64 8.07 -18.95 -5.01
CA SER A 64 6.75 -18.47 -5.40
C SER A 64 6.82 -17.04 -5.91
N HIS A 65 6.09 -16.75 -7.00
CA HIS A 65 6.06 -15.43 -7.62
C HIS A 65 4.73 -14.72 -7.30
N PHE A 66 4.83 -13.47 -6.86
CA PHE A 66 3.69 -12.67 -6.42
C PHE A 66 3.54 -11.44 -7.29
N VAL A 67 2.30 -11.15 -7.68
CA VAL A 67 1.90 -9.91 -8.31
C VAL A 67 0.80 -9.30 -7.47
N ALA A 68 1.06 -8.19 -6.81
CA ALA A 68 0.04 -7.44 -6.09
C ALA A 68 -0.36 -6.20 -6.89
N MET A 69 -1.66 -5.93 -6.95
CA MET A 69 -2.18 -4.79 -7.67
C MET A 69 -3.38 -4.18 -6.95
N ASN A 70 -3.53 -2.87 -7.13
CA ASN A 70 -4.78 -2.18 -6.82
C ASN A 70 -5.68 -2.17 -8.06
N MET A 71 -6.70 -3.01 -8.04
CA MET A 71 -7.69 -3.14 -9.10
C MET A 71 -8.95 -2.36 -8.69
N GLU A 72 -9.03 -1.09 -9.11
CA GLU A 72 -10.19 -0.22 -8.86
C GLU A 72 -10.61 -0.14 -7.38
N ARG A 73 -9.64 0.14 -6.49
CA ARG A 73 -9.78 0.21 -5.02
C ARG A 73 -9.91 -1.15 -4.33
N ARG A 74 -9.79 -2.26 -5.06
CA ARG A 74 -9.67 -3.60 -4.47
C ARG A 74 -8.25 -4.10 -4.61
N ILE A 75 -7.63 -4.44 -3.48
CA ILE A 75 -6.32 -5.08 -3.51
C ILE A 75 -6.49 -6.53 -3.96
N VAL A 76 -5.68 -6.94 -4.93
CA VAL A 76 -5.64 -8.30 -5.45
C VAL A 76 -4.19 -8.74 -5.49
N ILE A 77 -3.92 -9.91 -4.92
CA ILE A 77 -2.62 -10.56 -5.03
C ILE A 77 -2.81 -11.85 -5.82
N VAL A 78 -1.99 -12.03 -6.85
CA VAL A 78 -1.88 -13.29 -7.59
C VAL A 78 -0.58 -13.94 -7.17
N GLU A 79 -0.66 -15.18 -6.72
CA GLU A 79 0.48 -16.02 -6.40
C GLU A 79 0.62 -17.11 -7.46
N MET A 80 1.84 -17.35 -7.91
CA MET A 80 2.24 -18.48 -8.76
C MET A 80 3.22 -19.35 -7.96
N PRO A 81 2.71 -20.39 -7.27
CA PRO A 81 3.50 -21.29 -6.44
C PRO A 81 4.65 -21.93 -7.23
N GLY A 82 5.87 -21.90 -6.69
CA GLY A 82 7.06 -22.42 -7.37
C GLY A 82 7.35 -21.81 -8.75
N GLY A 83 6.81 -20.63 -9.04
CA GLY A 83 6.90 -19.99 -10.36
C GLY A 83 6.05 -20.64 -11.45
N ASP A 84 5.12 -21.53 -11.08
CA ASP A 84 4.24 -22.23 -12.02
C ASP A 84 2.93 -21.44 -12.26
N PRO A 85 2.73 -20.83 -13.45
CA PRO A 85 1.51 -20.11 -13.76
C PRO A 85 0.27 -21.00 -13.84
N ALA A 86 0.42 -22.32 -14.04
CA ALA A 86 -0.71 -23.25 -14.07
C ALA A 86 -1.33 -23.45 -12.67
N LYS A 87 -0.57 -23.13 -11.60
CA LYS A 87 -1.02 -23.20 -10.20
C LYS A 87 -1.40 -21.83 -9.64
N ALA A 88 -1.56 -20.83 -10.51
CA ALA A 88 -1.85 -19.47 -10.10
C ALA A 88 -3.14 -19.41 -9.25
N ARG A 89 -3.07 -18.68 -8.13
CA ARG A 89 -4.21 -18.46 -7.25
C ARG A 89 -4.33 -17.00 -6.86
N THR A 90 -5.57 -16.59 -6.62
CA THR A 90 -5.92 -15.20 -6.31
C THR A 90 -6.26 -15.07 -4.84
N ILE A 91 -5.55 -14.17 -4.15
CA ILE A 91 -5.80 -13.77 -2.78
C ILE A 91 -6.46 -12.40 -2.82
N VAL A 92 -7.67 -12.31 -2.27
CA VAL A 92 -8.47 -11.09 -2.28
C VAL A 92 -8.14 -10.26 -1.05
N GLY A 93 -7.71 -9.03 -1.31
CA GLY A 93 -7.42 -8.02 -0.31
C GLY A 93 -8.62 -7.16 0.07
N PRO A 94 -8.39 -6.17 0.95
CA PRO A 94 -9.41 -5.23 1.37
C PRO A 94 -9.89 -4.36 0.21
N TYR A 95 -11.04 -3.74 0.45
CA TYR A 95 -11.51 -2.63 -0.36
C TYR A 95 -11.09 -1.30 0.29
N LEU A 96 -10.54 -0.39 -0.51
CA LEU A 96 -10.06 0.91 -0.07
C LEU A 96 -11.15 1.97 -0.22
N PHE A 97 -11.53 2.59 0.90
CA PHE A 97 -12.52 3.66 0.93
C PHE A 97 -11.86 5.03 0.84
N GLY A 98 -12.42 5.91 0.01
CA GLY A 98 -11.95 7.29 -0.16
C GLY A 98 -11.83 7.71 -1.62
N ALA A 99 -11.63 9.01 -1.83
CA ALA A 99 -11.33 9.56 -3.15
C ALA A 99 -9.85 9.37 -3.49
N GLY A 100 -9.55 8.91 -4.71
CA GLY A 100 -8.18 8.69 -5.19
C GLY A 100 -7.54 7.38 -4.74
N GLU A 101 -8.29 6.51 -4.07
CA GLU A 101 -7.78 5.21 -3.58
C GLU A 101 -7.49 4.20 -4.68
N ASP A 102 -7.96 4.43 -5.90
CA ASP A 102 -7.56 3.68 -7.10
C ASP A 102 -6.06 3.83 -7.41
N LEU A 103 -5.47 4.95 -6.95
CA LEU A 103 -4.06 5.24 -7.02
C LEU A 103 -3.37 4.98 -5.68
N THR A 104 -3.79 4.00 -4.90
CA THR A 104 -3.04 3.63 -3.68
C THR A 104 -2.06 2.49 -4.01
N PRO A 105 -0.74 2.64 -3.73
CA PRO A 105 0.22 1.57 -4.00
C PRO A 105 0.09 0.47 -2.96
N VAL A 106 0.27 -0.78 -3.39
CA VAL A 106 0.37 -1.94 -2.51
C VAL A 106 1.83 -2.37 -2.41
N SER A 107 2.24 -2.78 -1.22
CA SER A 107 3.56 -3.37 -0.95
C SER A 107 3.39 -4.72 -0.25
N LEU A 108 4.25 -5.68 -0.58
CA LEU A 108 4.28 -7.00 0.04
C LEU A 108 5.61 -7.19 0.78
N ARG A 109 5.51 -7.80 1.95
CA ARG A 109 6.63 -8.31 2.74
C ARG A 109 6.30 -9.72 3.22
N PHE A 110 7.34 -10.49 3.48
CA PHE A 110 7.22 -11.84 4.01
C PHE A 110 8.01 -11.96 5.31
N ALA A 111 7.36 -12.44 6.35
CA ALA A 111 7.96 -12.67 7.66
C ALA A 111 7.14 -13.72 8.40
N ASP A 112 7.80 -14.55 9.19
CA ASP A 112 7.12 -15.43 10.15
C ASP A 112 6.61 -14.57 11.31
N VAL A 113 5.30 -14.33 11.40
CA VAL A 113 4.72 -13.48 12.46
C VAL A 113 4.12 -14.29 13.60
N ASN A 114 3.74 -15.54 13.35
CA ASN A 114 3.11 -16.42 14.33
C ASN A 114 4.09 -17.46 14.94
N ALA A 115 5.37 -17.40 14.56
CA ALA A 115 6.45 -18.30 14.96
C ALA A 115 6.24 -19.78 14.57
N ASP A 116 5.56 -20.04 13.45
CA ASP A 116 5.32 -21.40 12.94
C ASP A 116 6.37 -21.89 11.93
N GLN A 117 7.45 -21.12 11.73
CA GLN A 117 8.52 -21.35 10.77
C GLN A 117 8.09 -21.27 9.30
N ARG A 118 6.88 -20.78 9.01
CA ARG A 118 6.42 -20.44 7.67
C ARG A 118 6.39 -18.94 7.53
N LEU A 119 6.75 -18.46 6.34
CA LEU A 119 6.64 -17.04 6.05
C LEU A 119 5.18 -16.69 5.79
N ASP A 120 4.65 -15.77 6.60
CA ASP A 120 3.37 -15.11 6.39
C ASP A 120 3.52 -13.94 5.42
N MET A 121 2.43 -13.53 4.80
CA MET A 121 2.41 -12.40 3.87
C MET A 121 1.83 -11.15 4.54
N LEU A 122 2.63 -10.09 4.57
CA LEU A 122 2.23 -8.78 5.06
C LEU A 122 1.93 -7.87 3.87
N VAL A 123 0.68 -7.45 3.77
CA VAL A 123 0.17 -6.57 2.71
C VAL A 123 0.05 -5.16 3.28
N SER A 124 0.97 -4.29 2.88
CA SER A 124 1.03 -2.90 3.34
C SER A 124 0.39 -1.98 2.30
N VAL A 125 -0.61 -1.22 2.72
CA VAL A 125 -1.38 -0.27 1.90
C VAL A 125 -1.64 1.00 2.71
N LYS A 126 -1.18 2.15 2.20
CA LYS A 126 -1.16 3.43 2.94
C LYS A 126 -0.33 3.33 4.23
N GLN A 127 -1.01 3.33 5.37
CA GLN A 127 -0.46 3.27 6.73
C GLN A 127 -1.01 2.04 7.49
N GLU A 128 -1.69 1.15 6.76
CA GLU A 128 -2.26 -0.08 7.28
C GLU A 128 -1.45 -1.26 6.75
N GLU A 129 -1.23 -2.25 7.62
CA GLU A 129 -0.61 -3.51 7.27
C GLU A 129 -1.58 -4.64 7.62
N MET A 130 -1.83 -5.50 6.65
CA MET A 130 -2.70 -6.66 6.79
C MET A 130 -1.88 -7.93 6.78
N VAL A 131 -2.14 -8.80 7.75
CA VAL A 131 -1.43 -10.07 7.89
C VAL A 131 -2.25 -11.19 7.26
N TYR A 132 -1.61 -11.95 6.38
CA TYR A 132 -2.11 -13.17 5.79
C TYR A 132 -1.27 -14.34 6.27
N ILE A 133 -1.87 -15.19 7.09
CA ILE A 133 -1.24 -16.37 7.66
C ILE A 133 -1.06 -17.43 6.59
N ASN A 134 0.13 -18.01 6.52
CA ASN A 134 0.45 -19.17 5.69
C ASN A 134 -0.06 -20.44 6.37
N ASP A 135 -1.31 -20.80 6.08
CA ASP A 135 -1.97 -21.89 6.76
C ASP A 135 -1.43 -23.25 6.31
N ALA A 136 -0.74 -23.94 7.21
CA ALA A 136 -0.16 -25.25 6.95
C ALA A 136 -1.20 -26.33 6.56
N SER A 137 -2.45 -26.20 6.99
CA SER A 137 -3.51 -27.17 6.68
C SER A 137 -4.01 -27.07 5.24
N SER A 138 -4.11 -25.86 4.72
CA SER A 138 -4.58 -25.60 3.35
C SER A 138 -3.42 -25.40 2.36
N ASN A 139 -2.21 -25.16 2.87
CA ASN A 139 -1.03 -24.74 2.13
C ASN A 139 -1.31 -23.49 1.28
N GLN A 140 -2.06 -22.53 1.85
CA GLN A 140 -2.45 -21.27 1.22
C GLN A 140 -2.44 -20.13 2.23
N PHE A 141 -2.37 -18.90 1.71
CA PHE A 141 -2.57 -17.70 2.51
C PHE A 141 -4.04 -17.47 2.85
N ARG A 142 -4.32 -17.16 4.11
CA ARG A 142 -5.62 -16.67 4.56
C ARG A 142 -5.48 -15.43 5.42
N MET A 143 -6.52 -14.62 5.50
CA MET A 143 -6.52 -13.48 6.42
C MET A 143 -6.38 -13.97 7.87
N ILE A 144 -5.58 -13.25 8.67
CA ILE A 144 -5.46 -13.52 10.10
C ILE A 144 -6.83 -13.43 10.78
N THR A 145 -7.09 -14.33 11.73
CA THR A 145 -8.33 -14.31 12.54
C THR A 145 -8.20 -13.33 13.70
N SER A 146 -9.33 -12.87 14.26
CA SER A 146 -9.32 -11.98 15.42
C SER A 146 -8.65 -12.61 16.65
N GLU A 147 -8.75 -13.93 16.82
CA GLU A 147 -8.10 -14.65 17.92
C GLU A 147 -6.57 -14.66 17.76
N GLU A 148 -6.07 -14.94 16.57
CA GLU A 148 -4.64 -14.92 16.26
C GLU A 148 -4.07 -13.51 16.37
N LEU A 149 -4.80 -12.51 15.87
CA LEU A 149 -4.41 -11.11 15.99
C LEU A 149 -4.29 -10.69 17.47
N ALA A 150 -5.20 -11.14 18.33
CA ALA A 150 -5.13 -10.89 19.76
C ALA A 150 -3.90 -11.53 20.41
N LYS A 151 -3.45 -12.69 19.93
CA LYS A 151 -2.22 -13.35 20.40
C LYS A 151 -0.96 -12.59 20.01
N LEU A 152 -0.94 -11.96 18.82
CA LEU A 152 0.19 -11.16 18.36
C LEU A 152 0.36 -9.83 19.12
N GLN A 153 -0.68 -9.36 19.80
CA GLN A 153 -0.68 -8.10 20.55
C GLN A 153 -0.33 -8.26 22.04
N GLN A 154 -0.10 -9.49 22.50
CA GLN A 154 0.27 -9.82 23.88
C GLN A 154 1.79 -9.98 24.00
#